data_AF-A0AAN6JT83-F1
#
_entry.id   AF-A0AAN6JT83-F1
#
_cell.length_a   1.000
_cell.length_b   1.000
_cell.length_c   1.000
_cell.angle_alpha   90.00
_cell.angle_beta   90.00
_cell.angle_gamma   90.00
#
_symmetry.space_group_name_H-M   'P 1'
#
loop_
_entity.id
_entity.type
_entity.pdbx_description
1 polymer ?
#
loop_
_entity_poly.entity_id
_entity_poly.type
_entity_poly.pdbx_seq_one_letter_code
_entity_poly.pdbx_strand_id
1 'polypeptide(L)'
;VLASALAPIFLNAILDSAPSLFSPDPMQSAAMMTSSEAGLDIHGQMFLAVIKATLKLWRSLAGASTGSSGSEASTRMTSSQLSDLGTFLSKLAPYFPFTEHVPGASQRSSAATEQLVEMELAYAELTALAMSCLNATQDPTLLDKRKGKKKASMKETLLHQLEDVGEYIVETLRNERPSSSLEGSQGGAISAQLSPATFAELLPTIWLLLNLQTQSGAVDKDTDDEDDTMSDDEEPHQDSLGGLPSRLVEAIVTHFGKAGRGKTLIFGFIARLTVLHTYASYSGAFSPLPCPTVLSAIRSWFLNLPRVMWDAAMKKDFRLCSSVAEYLRHVCAADDGAIISHEDMDALHAPLAVFFHIQHQTRGSIAGPYARLPPQEQGRVRALLYFLQPLDPRLRAAAEFADAV
;
A
#
# COMPACT_ATOMS: atom_id res chain seq x y z
N VAL A 1 10.31 -30.12 4.37
CA VAL A 1 11.40 -30.67 5.22
C VAL A 1 12.35 -29.58 5.70
N LEU A 2 13.05 -28.85 4.82
CA LEU A 2 14.01 -27.82 5.23
C LEU A 2 13.41 -26.71 6.12
N ALA A 3 12.23 -26.19 5.77
CA ALA A 3 11.57 -25.15 6.56
C ALA A 3 11.22 -25.56 7.98
N SER A 4 10.61 -26.73 8.15
CA SER A 4 10.30 -27.26 9.48
C SER A 4 11.56 -27.62 10.28
N ALA A 5 12.65 -28.01 9.61
CA ALA A 5 13.92 -28.30 10.27
C ALA A 5 14.64 -27.02 10.75
N LEU A 6 14.56 -25.94 9.97
CA LEU A 6 15.22 -24.66 10.29
C LEU A 6 14.40 -23.75 11.21
N ALA A 7 13.07 -23.90 11.23
CA ALA A 7 12.18 -23.09 12.06
C ALA A 7 12.63 -22.95 13.53
N PRO A 8 12.94 -24.03 14.28
CA PRO A 8 13.39 -23.89 15.67
C PRO A 8 14.75 -23.21 15.79
N ILE A 9 15.66 -23.41 14.82
CA ILE A 9 16.99 -22.78 14.81
C ILE A 9 16.86 -21.27 14.61
N PHE A 10 16.05 -20.86 13.63
CA PHE A 10 15.78 -19.45 13.36
C PHE A 10 15.07 -18.78 14.53
N LEU A 11 14.10 -19.47 15.14
CA LEU A 11 13.41 -18.94 16.30
C LEU A 11 14.36 -18.72 17.48
N ASN A 12 15.20 -19.70 17.81
CA ASN A 12 16.16 -19.58 18.91
C ASN A 12 17.18 -18.47 18.64
N ALA A 13 17.71 -18.37 17.42
CA ALA A 13 18.67 -17.31 17.07
C ALA A 13 18.09 -15.90 17.25
N ILE A 14 16.79 -15.72 16.97
CA ILE A 14 16.07 -14.45 17.22
C ILE A 14 15.88 -14.22 18.72
N LEU A 15 15.45 -15.22 19.48
CA LEU A 15 15.26 -15.09 20.92
C LEU A 15 16.57 -14.79 21.67
N ASP A 16 17.70 -15.30 21.18
CA ASP A 16 19.03 -15.02 21.73
C ASP A 16 19.54 -13.61 21.35
N SER A 17 19.14 -13.10 20.17
CA SER A 17 19.62 -11.79 19.67
C SER A 17 18.71 -10.62 20.03
N ALA A 18 17.41 -10.86 20.26
CA ALA A 18 16.42 -9.81 20.54
C ALA A 18 16.75 -8.98 21.78
N PRO A 19 17.14 -9.56 22.94
CA PRO A 19 17.44 -8.77 24.13
C PRO A 19 18.56 -7.77 23.88
N SER A 20 19.63 -8.15 23.18
CA SER A 20 20.74 -7.24 22.88
C SER A 20 20.34 -6.10 21.94
N LEU A 21 19.42 -6.36 21.00
CA LEU A 21 18.99 -5.37 20.00
C LEU A 21 17.96 -4.37 20.54
N PHE A 22 17.05 -4.82 21.41
CA PHE A 22 15.91 -4.05 21.91
C PHE A 22 16.02 -3.69 23.41
N SER A 23 17.15 -3.99 24.06
CA SER A 23 17.37 -3.62 25.47
C SER A 23 17.47 -2.09 25.61
N PRO A 24 16.75 -1.48 26.57
CA PRO A 24 16.84 -0.05 26.85
C PRO A 24 18.13 0.35 27.59
N ASP A 25 19.08 -0.57 27.82
CA ASP A 25 20.25 -0.32 28.65
C ASP A 25 21.20 0.74 28.00
N PRO A 26 21.43 1.89 28.67
CA PRO A 26 22.29 2.96 28.14
C PRO A 26 23.76 2.52 27.96
N MET A 27 24.25 1.50 28.67
CA MET A 27 25.63 1.00 28.49
C MET A 27 25.82 0.24 27.17
N GLN A 28 24.81 -0.51 26.71
CA GLN A 28 24.86 -1.19 25.40
C GLN A 28 24.61 -0.22 24.25
N SER A 29 23.73 0.78 24.48
CA SER A 29 23.52 1.88 23.54
C SER A 29 24.82 2.64 23.24
N ALA A 30 25.71 2.79 24.23
CA ALA A 30 27.03 3.40 24.05
C ALA A 30 28.02 2.56 23.21
N ALA A 31 27.88 1.23 23.19
CA ALA A 31 28.71 0.36 22.35
C ALA A 31 28.33 0.50 20.87
N MET A 32 27.04 0.69 20.55
CA MET A 32 26.55 1.01 19.20
C MET A 32 27.06 2.38 18.68
N MET A 33 27.55 3.27 19.55
CA MET A 33 28.01 4.62 19.17
C MET A 33 29.42 4.68 18.55
N THR A 34 30.23 3.61 18.66
CA THR A 34 31.67 3.72 18.38
C THR A 34 32.09 3.49 16.93
N SER A 35 31.16 3.18 16.03
CA SER A 35 31.44 2.97 14.60
C SER A 35 30.52 3.80 13.72
N SER A 36 30.88 5.06 13.45
CA SER A 36 30.02 6.00 12.72
C SER A 36 29.78 5.67 11.24
N GLU A 37 30.28 4.53 10.75
CA GLU A 37 29.99 3.98 9.41
C GLU A 37 29.41 2.56 9.42
N ALA A 38 29.39 1.85 10.56
CA ALA A 38 28.86 0.50 10.59
C ALA A 38 27.33 0.53 10.73
N GLY A 39 26.64 -0.44 10.11
CA GLY A 39 25.20 -0.65 10.27
C GLY A 39 24.85 -1.13 11.69
N LEU A 40 23.83 -1.98 11.80
CA LEU A 40 23.50 -2.67 13.04
C LEU A 40 24.71 -3.48 13.53
N ASP A 41 24.75 -3.71 14.85
CA ASP A 41 25.74 -4.59 15.48
C ASP A 41 25.55 -6.05 15.02
N ILE A 42 26.41 -6.95 15.51
CA ILE A 42 26.34 -8.37 15.11
C ILE A 42 24.99 -9.01 15.44
N HIS A 43 24.34 -8.61 16.54
CA HIS A 43 23.03 -9.12 16.94
C HIS A 43 21.93 -8.63 15.99
N GLY A 44 21.93 -7.35 15.63
CA GLY A 44 20.99 -6.81 14.64
C GLY A 44 21.21 -7.36 13.24
N GLN A 45 22.46 -7.57 12.82
CA GLN A 45 22.77 -8.23 11.54
C GLN A 45 22.29 -9.69 11.52
N MET A 46 22.49 -10.43 12.62
CA MET A 46 21.97 -11.79 12.77
C MET A 46 20.44 -11.81 12.70
N PHE A 47 19.79 -10.91 13.43
CA PHE A 47 18.33 -10.79 13.45
C PHE A 47 17.76 -10.52 12.06
N LEU A 48 18.31 -9.53 11.34
CA LEU A 48 17.95 -9.24 9.95
C LEU A 48 18.18 -10.45 9.03
N ALA A 49 19.34 -11.11 9.15
CA ALA A 49 19.66 -12.28 8.33
C ALA A 49 18.66 -13.42 8.53
N VAL A 50 18.24 -13.69 9.77
CA VAL A 50 17.25 -14.73 10.09
C VAL A 50 15.88 -14.36 9.52
N ILE A 51 15.41 -13.12 9.67
CA ILE A 51 14.13 -12.68 9.09
C ILE A 51 14.15 -12.83 7.57
N LYS A 52 15.22 -12.37 6.90
CA LYS A 52 15.36 -12.48 5.44
C LYS A 52 15.47 -13.93 4.97
N ALA A 53 16.20 -14.78 5.68
CA ALA A 53 16.29 -16.20 5.38
C ALA A 53 14.92 -16.88 5.50
N THR A 54 14.18 -16.54 6.56
CA THR A 54 12.81 -16.99 6.79
C THR A 54 11.90 -16.55 5.64
N LEU A 55 11.90 -15.26 5.28
CA LEU A 55 11.12 -14.74 4.16
C LEU A 55 11.42 -15.44 2.84
N LYS A 56 12.71 -15.61 2.48
CA LYS A 56 13.10 -16.31 1.24
C LYS A 56 12.62 -17.76 1.22
N LEU A 57 12.72 -18.44 2.35
CA LEU A 57 12.26 -19.83 2.49
C LEU A 57 10.74 -19.93 2.31
N TRP A 58 9.97 -19.05 2.95
CA TRP A 58 8.51 -19.03 2.84
C TRP A 58 8.00 -18.60 1.47
N ARG A 59 8.64 -17.61 0.82
CA ARG A 59 8.36 -17.26 -0.57
C ARG A 59 8.55 -18.46 -1.51
N SER A 60 9.63 -19.22 -1.33
CA SER A 60 9.90 -20.41 -2.13
C SER A 60 8.82 -21.49 -1.95
N LEU A 61 8.38 -21.72 -0.71
CA LEU A 61 7.30 -22.67 -0.40
C LEU A 61 5.94 -22.22 -0.97
N ALA A 62 5.62 -20.94 -0.84
CA ALA A 62 4.39 -20.37 -1.39
C ALA A 62 4.39 -20.42 -2.93
N GLY A 63 5.50 -20.05 -3.57
CA GLY A 63 5.65 -20.06 -5.03
C GLY A 63 5.60 -21.46 -5.64
N ALA A 64 6.13 -22.47 -4.96
CA ALA A 64 5.99 -23.88 -5.37
C ALA A 64 4.53 -24.36 -5.38
N SER A 65 3.65 -23.70 -4.61
CA SER A 65 2.22 -24.04 -4.58
C SER A 65 1.43 -23.43 -5.75
N THR A 66 1.94 -22.36 -6.39
CA THR A 66 1.25 -21.60 -7.44
C THR A 66 1.73 -21.90 -8.86
N GLY A 67 2.75 -22.74 -9.04
CA GLY A 67 3.30 -23.09 -10.35
C GLY A 67 2.33 -23.93 -11.19
N SER A 68 1.85 -23.37 -12.30
CA SER A 68 0.92 -23.99 -13.27
C SER A 68 1.61 -24.87 -14.32
N SER A 69 2.71 -25.53 -13.99
CA SER A 69 3.35 -26.50 -14.89
C SER A 69 2.75 -27.87 -14.60
N GLY A 70 1.96 -28.39 -15.55
CA GLY A 70 1.08 -29.55 -15.42
C GLY A 70 1.74 -30.92 -15.25
N SER A 71 2.68 -31.07 -14.30
CA SER A 71 3.19 -32.38 -13.90
C SER A 71 3.71 -32.32 -12.46
N GLU A 72 3.13 -33.18 -11.62
CA GLU A 72 3.58 -33.58 -10.27
C GLU A 72 3.39 -32.58 -9.11
N ALA A 73 2.35 -32.84 -8.31
CA ALA A 73 2.15 -32.45 -6.91
C ALA A 73 2.58 -31.02 -6.50
N SER A 74 1.72 -30.03 -6.78
CA SER A 74 1.74 -28.74 -6.06
C SER A 74 1.67 -29.02 -4.56
N THR A 75 2.82 -28.91 -3.89
CA THR A 75 2.95 -29.27 -2.48
C THR A 75 2.45 -28.08 -1.66
N ARG A 76 1.14 -28.05 -1.39
CA ARG A 76 0.54 -27.06 -0.49
C ARG A 76 1.27 -27.09 0.85
N MET A 77 1.52 -25.91 1.43
CA MET A 77 2.11 -25.79 2.77
C MET A 77 1.30 -26.59 3.79
N THR A 78 2.01 -27.34 4.63
CA THR A 78 1.38 -28.14 5.68
C THR A 78 0.89 -27.24 6.81
N SER A 79 -0.10 -27.72 7.56
CA SER A 79 -0.60 -27.01 8.74
C SER A 79 0.46 -26.84 9.83
N SER A 80 1.41 -27.78 9.96
CA SER A 80 2.55 -27.64 10.89
C SER A 80 3.47 -26.51 10.44
N GLN A 81 3.79 -26.42 9.15
CA GLN A 81 4.61 -25.35 8.61
C GLN A 81 3.98 -23.98 8.88
N LEU A 82 2.67 -23.84 8.62
CA LEU A 82 1.95 -22.62 8.96
C LEU A 82 2.02 -22.32 10.46
N SER A 83 1.82 -23.33 11.33
CA SER A 83 1.96 -23.22 12.79
C SER A 83 3.34 -22.70 13.22
N ASP A 84 4.41 -23.20 12.60
CA ASP A 84 5.78 -22.79 12.89
C ASP A 84 5.99 -21.32 12.51
N LEU A 85 5.51 -20.90 11.33
CA LEU A 85 5.55 -19.50 10.89
C LEU A 85 4.73 -18.58 11.81
N GLY A 86 3.52 -18.98 12.19
CA GLY A 86 2.70 -18.19 13.11
C GLY A 86 3.36 -18.01 14.47
N THR A 87 4.03 -19.05 14.98
CA THR A 87 4.80 -18.97 16.23
C THR A 87 5.97 -18.01 16.07
N PHE A 88 6.71 -18.09 14.96
CA PHE A 88 7.80 -17.18 14.65
C PHE A 88 7.34 -15.71 14.60
N LEU A 89 6.25 -15.43 13.87
CA LEU A 89 5.67 -14.10 13.76
C LEU A 89 5.17 -13.56 15.10
N SER A 90 4.54 -14.41 15.92
CA SER A 90 4.06 -14.03 17.25
C SER A 90 5.18 -13.65 18.21
N LYS A 91 6.41 -14.14 18.00
CA LYS A 91 7.58 -13.76 18.78
C LYS A 91 8.25 -12.48 18.29
N LEU A 92 8.01 -12.11 17.03
CA LEU A 92 8.47 -10.85 16.45
C LEU A 92 7.51 -9.69 16.70
N ALA A 93 6.20 -9.97 16.77
CA ALA A 93 5.15 -8.96 16.91
C ALA A 93 5.40 -7.91 18.01
N PRO A 94 5.88 -8.27 19.23
CA PRO A 94 6.12 -7.27 20.29
C PRO A 94 7.21 -6.24 19.98
N TYR A 95 8.02 -6.47 18.95
CA TYR A 95 9.11 -5.58 18.55
C TYR A 95 8.80 -4.82 17.25
N PHE A 96 7.64 -5.02 16.64
CA PHE A 96 7.25 -4.32 15.42
C PHE A 96 6.42 -3.07 15.78
N PRO A 97 6.72 -1.88 15.23
CA PRO A 97 7.79 -1.57 14.27
C PRO A 97 9.20 -1.53 14.90
N PHE A 98 10.16 -2.21 14.29
CA PHE A 98 11.52 -2.37 14.87
C PHE A 98 12.24 -1.04 15.08
N THR A 99 11.97 -0.05 14.23
CA THR A 99 12.59 1.27 14.35
C THR A 99 12.19 2.04 15.61
N GLU A 100 11.10 1.69 16.28
CA GLU A 100 10.62 2.39 17.48
C GLU A 100 11.24 1.82 18.75
N HIS A 101 11.57 0.53 18.73
CA HIS A 101 12.10 -0.19 19.89
C HIS A 101 13.62 -0.21 19.97
N VAL A 102 14.33 0.12 18.89
CA VAL A 102 15.80 0.22 18.91
C VAL A 102 16.23 1.61 19.45
N PRO A 103 16.99 1.66 20.57
CA PRO A 103 17.44 2.91 21.17
C PRO A 103 18.27 3.80 20.22
N GLY A 104 18.37 5.08 20.54
CA GLY A 104 19.26 6.00 19.82
C GLY A 104 18.77 6.46 18.45
N ALA A 105 17.45 6.57 18.24
CA ALA A 105 16.84 6.96 16.97
C ALA A 105 17.49 8.16 16.27
N SER A 106 17.81 9.21 17.02
CA SER A 106 18.41 10.45 16.50
C SER A 106 19.89 10.35 16.13
N GLN A 107 20.55 9.24 16.50
CA GLN A 107 22.00 9.04 16.33
C GLN A 107 22.33 7.80 15.50
N ARG A 108 21.32 7.14 14.93
CA ARG A 108 21.51 5.97 14.06
C ARG A 108 22.19 6.36 12.75
N SER A 109 23.11 5.50 12.29
CA SER A 109 23.67 5.62 10.93
C SER A 109 22.57 5.39 9.88
N SER A 110 22.77 5.93 8.68
CA SER A 110 21.85 5.69 7.55
C SER A 110 21.76 4.20 7.23
N ALA A 111 22.88 3.48 7.28
CA ALA A 111 22.94 2.03 7.05
C ALA A 111 22.13 1.23 8.09
N ALA A 112 22.22 1.57 9.37
CA ALA A 112 21.42 0.92 10.42
C ALA A 112 19.92 1.18 10.23
N THR A 113 19.57 2.40 9.80
CA THR A 113 18.18 2.77 9.50
C THR A 113 17.63 1.97 8.31
N GLU A 114 18.39 1.86 7.21
CA GLU A 114 18.00 1.06 6.05
C GLU A 114 17.80 -0.42 6.41
N GLN A 115 18.67 -0.97 7.26
CA GLN A 115 18.55 -2.36 7.75
C GLN A 115 17.29 -2.58 8.59
N LEU A 116 16.93 -1.64 9.46
CA LEU A 116 15.69 -1.74 10.25
C LEU A 116 14.44 -1.64 9.37
N VAL A 117 14.44 -0.74 8.38
CA VAL A 117 13.36 -0.67 7.38
C VAL A 117 13.26 -1.99 6.62
N GLU A 118 14.39 -2.60 6.24
CA GLU A 118 14.39 -3.91 5.59
C GLU A 118 13.77 -5.02 6.49
N MET A 119 14.00 -4.95 7.81
CA MET A 119 13.34 -5.85 8.77
C MET A 119 11.83 -5.64 8.79
N GLU A 120 11.38 -4.37 8.85
CA GLU A 120 9.96 -4.01 8.91
C GLU A 120 9.22 -4.48 7.66
N LEU A 121 9.80 -4.28 6.47
CA LEU A 121 9.25 -4.76 5.20
C LEU A 121 9.17 -6.28 5.16
N ALA A 122 10.22 -6.97 5.61
CA ALA A 122 10.24 -8.42 5.63
C ALA A 122 9.21 -9.00 6.61
N TYR A 123 8.98 -8.35 7.76
CA TYR A 123 7.92 -8.73 8.70
C TYR A 123 6.52 -8.51 8.11
N ALA A 124 6.27 -7.33 7.51
CA ALA A 124 5.00 -7.02 6.87
C ALA A 124 4.65 -8.05 5.79
N GLU A 125 5.62 -8.42 4.95
CA GLU A 125 5.42 -9.41 3.92
C GLU A 125 5.27 -10.84 4.47
N LEU A 126 6.07 -11.25 5.46
CA LEU A 126 5.90 -12.57 6.08
C LEU A 126 4.49 -12.74 6.67
N THR A 127 3.97 -11.70 7.31
CA THR A 127 2.61 -11.69 7.88
C THR A 127 1.55 -11.80 6.77
N ALA A 128 1.72 -11.05 5.68
CA ALA A 128 0.85 -11.12 4.52
C ALA A 128 0.88 -12.50 3.82
N LEU A 129 2.08 -13.08 3.66
CA LEU A 129 2.27 -14.42 3.11
C LEU A 129 1.63 -15.49 3.99
N ALA A 130 1.82 -15.41 5.31
CA ALA A 130 1.21 -16.34 6.26
C ALA A 130 -0.32 -16.35 6.13
N MET A 131 -0.94 -15.17 6.10
CA MET A 131 -2.38 -15.02 5.93
C MET A 131 -2.86 -15.51 4.55
N SER A 132 -2.13 -15.20 3.49
CA SER A 132 -2.45 -15.65 2.13
C SER A 132 -2.44 -17.18 2.02
N CYS A 133 -1.41 -17.82 2.58
CA CYS A 133 -1.33 -19.28 2.64
C CYS A 133 -2.42 -19.88 3.55
N LEU A 134 -2.78 -19.22 4.65
CA LEU A 134 -3.86 -19.66 5.53
C LEU A 134 -5.22 -19.65 4.82
N ASN A 135 -5.51 -18.60 4.04
CA ASN A 135 -6.73 -18.48 3.25
C ASN A 135 -6.78 -19.50 2.10
N ALA A 136 -5.66 -19.74 1.41
CA ALA A 136 -5.59 -20.73 0.32
C ALA A 136 -5.87 -22.18 0.77
N THR A 137 -5.73 -22.49 2.07
CA THR A 137 -6.05 -23.81 2.63
C THR A 137 -7.51 -23.95 3.08
N GLN A 138 -8.37 -22.95 2.87
CA GLN A 138 -9.81 -23.06 3.11
C GLN A 138 -10.48 -23.77 1.93
N ASP A 139 -10.42 -25.10 1.93
CA ASP A 139 -11.30 -25.93 1.09
C ASP A 139 -12.59 -26.21 1.90
N PRO A 140 -13.78 -25.76 1.46
CA PRO A 140 -15.01 -25.86 2.23
C PRO A 140 -15.54 -27.31 2.35
N THR A 141 -14.93 -28.27 1.68
CA THR A 141 -15.55 -29.58 1.43
C THR A 141 -15.32 -30.66 2.50
N LEU A 142 -14.47 -30.45 3.52
CA LEU A 142 -14.20 -31.49 4.54
C LEU A 142 -14.23 -30.95 5.98
N LEU A 143 -15.39 -31.15 6.61
CA LEU A 143 -15.75 -30.78 7.98
C LEU A 143 -15.00 -31.59 9.05
N ASP A 144 -13.74 -31.24 9.30
CA ASP A 144 -12.99 -31.71 10.47
C ASP A 144 -13.11 -30.67 11.60
N LYS A 145 -14.26 -30.67 12.31
CA LYS A 145 -14.63 -29.67 13.34
C LYS A 145 -13.56 -29.43 14.42
N ARG A 146 -12.71 -30.42 14.75
CA ARG A 146 -11.67 -30.30 15.78
C ARG A 146 -10.43 -29.49 15.36
N LYS A 147 -10.09 -29.43 14.07
CA LYS A 147 -8.94 -28.64 13.58
C LYS A 147 -9.30 -27.16 13.38
N GLY A 148 -10.58 -26.84 13.29
CA GLY A 148 -11.08 -25.48 13.10
C GLY A 148 -10.64 -24.50 14.19
N LYS A 149 -10.67 -24.89 15.47
CA LYS A 149 -10.42 -23.96 16.59
C LYS A 149 -8.99 -23.40 16.61
N LYS A 150 -7.97 -24.24 16.40
CA LYS A 150 -6.57 -23.78 16.34
C LYS A 150 -6.32 -22.89 15.12
N LYS A 151 -6.93 -23.23 13.97
CA LYS A 151 -6.82 -22.44 12.74
C LYS A 151 -7.50 -21.07 12.88
N ALA A 152 -8.66 -21.03 13.55
CA ALA A 152 -9.37 -19.79 13.85
C ALA A 152 -8.56 -18.87 14.77
N SER A 153 -8.01 -19.42 15.87
CA SER A 153 -7.14 -18.66 16.78
C SER A 153 -5.90 -18.09 16.06
N MET A 154 -5.25 -18.89 15.20
CA MET A 154 -4.14 -18.39 14.39
C MET A 154 -4.59 -17.29 13.41
N LYS A 155 -5.75 -17.45 12.76
CA LYS A 155 -6.30 -16.45 11.85
C LYS A 155 -6.52 -15.12 12.58
N GLU A 156 -7.10 -15.17 13.78
CA GLU A 156 -7.34 -14.01 14.64
C GLU A 156 -6.03 -13.32 15.02
N THR A 157 -4.99 -14.08 15.43
CA THR A 157 -3.66 -13.52 15.72
C THR A 157 -3.04 -12.85 14.50
N LEU A 158 -3.13 -13.46 13.32
CA LEU A 158 -2.61 -12.87 12.08
C LEU A 158 -3.41 -11.65 11.62
N LEU A 159 -4.72 -11.60 11.88
CA LEU A 159 -5.56 -10.43 11.60
C LEU A 159 -5.11 -9.24 12.43
N HIS A 160 -4.88 -9.42 13.73
CA HIS A 160 -4.33 -8.36 14.58
C HIS A 160 -2.96 -7.89 14.08
N GLN A 161 -2.05 -8.82 13.77
CA GLN A 161 -0.73 -8.45 13.24
C GLN A 161 -0.83 -7.72 11.89
N LEU A 162 -1.80 -8.07 11.04
CA LEU A 162 -2.06 -7.36 9.79
C LEU A 162 -2.67 -5.98 10.00
N GLU A 163 -3.47 -5.79 11.04
CA GLU A 163 -3.94 -4.48 11.45
C GLU A 163 -2.76 -3.60 11.88
N ASP A 164 -1.87 -4.11 12.74
CA ASP A 164 -0.64 -3.41 13.14
C ASP A 164 0.24 -3.06 11.92
N VAL A 165 0.41 -3.99 10.98
CA VAL A 165 1.13 -3.76 9.71
C VAL A 165 0.42 -2.71 8.85
N GLY A 166 -0.91 -2.73 8.83
CA GLY A 166 -1.72 -1.77 8.10
C GLY A 166 -1.56 -0.34 8.63
N GLU A 167 -1.64 -0.17 9.94
CA GLU A 167 -1.39 1.09 10.63
C GLU A 167 0.03 1.60 10.34
N TYR A 168 1.03 0.73 10.49
CA TYR A 168 2.41 1.02 10.14
C TYR A 168 2.53 1.55 8.70
N ILE A 169 1.88 0.92 7.71
CA ILE A 169 1.93 1.36 6.30
C ILE A 169 1.25 2.73 6.14
N VAL A 170 0.10 2.93 6.78
CA VAL A 170 -0.64 4.21 6.73
C VAL A 170 0.24 5.35 7.25
N GLU A 171 0.84 5.18 8.43
CA GLU A 171 1.73 6.18 9.04
C GLU A 171 2.96 6.45 8.18
N THR A 172 3.54 5.39 7.61
CA THR A 172 4.68 5.48 6.68
C THR A 172 4.34 6.31 5.45
N LEU A 173 3.19 6.05 4.84
CA LEU A 173 2.76 6.74 3.62
C LEU A 173 2.44 8.21 3.87
N ARG A 174 1.87 8.53 5.05
CA ARG A 174 1.52 9.90 5.44
C ARG A 174 2.73 10.73 5.88
N ASN A 175 3.84 10.07 6.21
CA ASN A 175 5.01 10.63 6.93
C ASN A 175 4.61 11.17 8.32
N GLU A 176 3.72 10.47 9.03
CA GLU A 176 3.14 10.92 10.30
C GLU A 176 3.83 10.33 11.54
N ARG A 177 4.88 9.49 11.39
CA ARG A 177 5.49 8.85 12.56
C ARG A 177 6.07 9.88 13.55
N PRO A 178 5.64 9.84 14.82
CA PRO A 178 6.15 10.73 15.84
C PRO A 178 7.65 10.46 16.03
N SER A 179 8.46 11.52 15.92
CA SER A 179 9.83 11.51 16.41
C SER A 179 9.78 11.32 17.92
N SER A 180 9.92 10.09 18.40
CA SER A 180 10.02 9.81 19.83
C SER A 180 11.36 10.31 20.37
N SER A 181 11.44 11.60 20.70
CA SER A 181 12.18 12.17 21.84
C SER A 181 12.05 13.70 21.86
N LEU A 182 11.65 14.19 23.05
CA LEU A 182 11.88 15.51 23.64
C LEU A 182 12.42 16.64 22.73
N GLU A 183 11.64 17.71 22.66
CA GLU A 183 12.01 19.10 22.29
C GLU A 183 13.28 19.28 21.44
N GLY A 184 13.06 19.58 20.17
CA GLY A 184 14.01 20.38 19.39
C GLY A 184 15.18 19.62 18.78
N SER A 185 14.92 18.60 17.97
CA SER A 185 15.89 18.17 16.95
C SER A 185 15.18 17.37 15.85
N GLN A 186 15.50 17.70 14.60
CA GLN A 186 14.90 17.11 13.40
C GLN A 186 15.18 15.59 13.31
N GLY A 187 14.13 14.83 12.98
CA GLY A 187 14.25 13.58 12.24
C GLY A 187 14.25 12.29 13.08
N GLY A 188 13.06 11.73 13.32
CA GLY A 188 12.92 10.29 13.46
C GLY A 188 13.36 9.58 12.16
N ALA A 189 13.79 8.33 12.28
CA ALA A 189 14.50 7.56 11.24
C ALA A 189 13.73 7.34 9.92
N ILE A 190 12.43 7.69 9.84
CA ILE A 190 11.65 7.70 8.60
C ILE A 190 11.09 9.11 8.34
N SER A 191 11.95 10.12 8.42
CA SER A 191 11.67 11.44 7.84
C SER A 191 11.97 11.49 6.34
N ALA A 192 12.58 10.42 5.79
CA ALA A 192 12.81 10.27 4.36
C ALA A 192 11.54 9.73 3.65
N GLN A 193 11.15 10.39 2.56
CA GLN A 193 10.05 9.92 1.71
C GLN A 193 10.28 8.45 1.30
N LEU A 194 9.23 7.62 1.39
CA LEU A 194 9.25 6.22 0.98
C LEU A 194 9.89 6.06 -0.41
N SER A 195 10.89 5.19 -0.52
CA SER A 195 11.54 4.96 -1.82
C SER A 195 10.57 4.25 -2.78
N PRO A 196 10.69 4.45 -4.10
CA PRO A 196 9.86 3.75 -5.08
C PRO A 196 9.99 2.23 -5.01
N ALA A 197 11.18 1.72 -4.66
CA ALA A 197 11.43 0.29 -4.49
C ALA A 197 10.69 -0.25 -3.27
N THR A 198 10.76 0.47 -2.14
CA THR A 198 10.04 0.11 -0.92
C THR A 198 8.52 0.09 -1.14
N PHE A 199 7.98 1.11 -1.84
CA PHE A 199 6.56 1.10 -2.19
C PHE A 199 6.18 -0.11 -3.05
N ALA A 200 7.03 -0.48 -4.02
CA ALA A 200 6.80 -1.66 -4.87
C ALA A 200 6.79 -2.97 -4.05
N GLU A 201 7.68 -3.10 -3.07
CA GLU A 201 7.74 -4.25 -2.16
C GLU A 201 6.52 -4.35 -1.25
N LEU A 202 5.92 -3.22 -0.86
CA LEU A 202 4.71 -3.18 -0.05
C LEU A 202 3.43 -3.48 -0.84
N LEU A 203 3.42 -3.37 -2.18
CA LEU A 203 2.21 -3.51 -2.99
C LEU A 203 1.44 -4.83 -2.76
N PRO A 204 2.09 -6.02 -2.68
CA PRO A 204 1.37 -7.27 -2.39
C PRO A 204 0.69 -7.26 -1.02
N THR A 205 1.36 -6.70 -0.01
CA THR A 205 0.82 -6.55 1.35
C THR A 205 -0.35 -5.57 1.36
N ILE A 206 -0.19 -4.40 0.75
CA ILE A 206 -1.26 -3.39 0.58
C ILE A 206 -2.47 -4.03 -0.10
N TRP A 207 -2.25 -4.77 -1.19
CA TRP A 207 -3.33 -5.43 -1.91
C TRP A 207 -4.06 -6.46 -1.05
N LEU A 208 -3.34 -7.26 -0.27
CA LEU A 208 -3.95 -8.18 0.68
C LEU A 208 -4.81 -7.43 1.70
N LEU A 209 -4.26 -6.39 2.34
CA LEU A 209 -4.95 -5.59 3.36
C LEU A 209 -6.26 -4.99 2.84
N LEU A 210 -6.26 -4.45 1.61
CA LEU A 210 -7.46 -3.93 0.96
C LEU A 210 -8.57 -5.00 0.79
N ASN A 211 -8.20 -6.28 0.69
CA ASN A 211 -9.12 -7.39 0.45
C ASN A 211 -9.52 -8.16 1.73
N LEU A 212 -9.06 -7.76 2.93
CA LEU A 212 -9.35 -8.51 4.17
C LEU A 212 -10.78 -8.33 4.71
N GLN A 213 -11.45 -7.21 4.40
CA GLN A 213 -12.59 -6.74 5.22
C GLN A 213 -14.00 -6.91 4.65
N THR A 214 -14.20 -7.57 3.51
CA THR A 214 -15.58 -7.73 2.96
C THR A 214 -16.36 -8.91 3.59
N GLN A 215 -15.87 -9.55 4.65
CA GLN A 215 -16.52 -10.71 5.28
C GLN A 215 -17.09 -10.46 6.68
N SER A 216 -16.89 -9.27 7.27
CA SER A 216 -17.36 -9.02 8.65
C SER A 216 -18.86 -8.67 8.77
N GLY A 217 -19.54 -8.41 7.64
CA GLY A 217 -20.96 -8.00 7.62
C GLY A 217 -21.97 -9.13 7.42
N ALA A 218 -21.53 -10.39 7.38
CA ALA A 218 -22.40 -11.55 7.15
C ALA A 218 -22.39 -12.52 8.34
N VAL A 219 -22.45 -11.99 9.57
CA VAL A 219 -22.77 -12.81 10.74
C VAL A 219 -24.29 -12.92 10.81
N ASP A 220 -24.76 -14.14 10.62
CA ASP A 220 -26.14 -14.62 10.73
C ASP A 220 -26.90 -13.99 11.89
N LYS A 221 -28.00 -13.31 11.57
CA LYS A 221 -29.11 -12.98 12.49
C LYS A 221 -29.98 -14.22 12.76
N ASP A 222 -29.37 -15.39 12.91
CA ASP A 222 -30.04 -16.62 13.32
C ASP A 222 -29.68 -16.93 14.78
N THR A 223 -30.04 -16.01 15.68
CA THR A 223 -30.28 -16.36 17.08
C THR A 223 -31.73 -16.05 17.37
N ASP A 224 -32.55 -17.09 17.18
CA ASP A 224 -33.84 -17.27 17.83
C ASP A 224 -33.63 -17.22 19.35
N ASP A 225 -33.70 -16.04 19.96
CA ASP A 225 -33.97 -15.88 21.38
C ASP A 225 -34.91 -14.68 21.54
N GLU A 226 -36.20 -14.99 21.53
CA GLU A 226 -37.27 -14.13 22.01
C GLU A 226 -37.04 -13.88 23.52
N ASP A 227 -36.55 -12.70 23.91
CA ASP A 227 -36.95 -12.15 25.20
C ASP A 227 -36.91 -10.62 25.21
N ASP A 228 -38.08 -10.06 25.55
CA ASP A 228 -38.42 -8.65 25.64
C ASP A 228 -37.47 -7.88 26.57
N THR A 229 -36.68 -6.96 26.02
CA THR A 229 -36.26 -5.76 26.75
C THR A 229 -36.25 -4.55 25.82
N MET A 230 -37.37 -3.82 25.83
CA MET A 230 -37.51 -2.46 25.30
C MET A 230 -36.59 -1.52 26.08
N SER A 231 -35.41 -1.22 25.54
CA SER A 231 -34.69 0.02 25.81
C SER A 231 -34.53 0.78 24.50
N ASP A 232 -35.45 1.73 24.29
CA ASP A 232 -35.26 2.84 23.36
C ASP A 232 -34.00 3.63 23.77
N ASP A 233 -33.26 4.12 22.78
CA ASP A 233 -32.00 4.90 22.85
C ASP A 233 -30.68 4.14 22.60
N GLU A 234 -30.65 3.18 21.67
CA GLU A 234 -29.43 2.93 20.89
C GLU A 234 -29.44 3.83 19.65
N GLU A 235 -28.93 5.06 19.81
CA GLU A 235 -28.40 5.81 18.67
C GLU A 235 -27.48 4.87 17.87
N PRO A 236 -27.57 4.82 16.53
CA PRO A 236 -26.65 4.01 15.75
C PRO A 236 -25.24 4.49 16.08
N HIS A 237 -24.51 3.69 16.86
CA HIS A 237 -23.11 3.90 17.09
C HIS A 237 -22.49 4.05 15.71
N GLN A 238 -22.07 5.29 15.48
CA GLN A 238 -21.37 5.79 14.33
C GLN A 238 -20.02 5.07 14.34
N ASP A 239 -20.04 3.79 13.99
CA ASP A 239 -18.88 2.93 13.96
C ASP A 239 -17.98 3.47 12.85
N SER A 240 -17.08 4.33 13.32
CA SER A 240 -15.70 4.37 12.92
C SER A 240 -15.48 4.73 11.46
N LEU A 241 -15.35 6.05 11.23
CA LEU A 241 -14.19 6.64 10.57
C LEU A 241 -13.43 5.64 9.65
N GLY A 242 -13.99 5.36 8.46
CA GLY A 242 -13.44 4.52 7.39
C GLY A 242 -12.43 3.45 7.83
N GLY A 243 -12.86 2.20 8.01
CA GLY A 243 -11.99 1.07 8.37
C GLY A 243 -10.70 0.99 7.53
N LEU A 244 -9.70 0.24 8.01
CA LEU A 244 -8.31 0.20 7.50
C LEU A 244 -8.15 0.35 5.96
N PRO A 245 -8.92 -0.33 5.09
CA PRO A 245 -8.83 -0.13 3.64
C PRO A 245 -9.02 1.33 3.19
N SER A 246 -9.94 2.05 3.82
CA SER A 246 -10.24 3.45 3.52
C SER A 246 -9.06 4.35 3.84
N ARG A 247 -8.54 4.22 5.08
CA ARG A 247 -7.35 4.96 5.54
C ARG A 247 -6.13 4.65 4.68
N LEU A 248 -5.99 3.41 4.22
CA LEU A 248 -4.91 2.98 3.35
C LEU A 248 -4.99 3.65 1.97
N VAL A 249 -6.16 3.67 1.32
CA VAL A 249 -6.32 4.36 0.04
C VAL A 249 -6.07 5.86 0.17
N GLU A 250 -6.60 6.51 1.22
CA GLU A 250 -6.34 7.93 1.50
C GLU A 250 -4.85 8.21 1.70
N ALA A 251 -4.15 7.34 2.44
CA ALA A 251 -2.72 7.46 2.67
C ALA A 251 -1.93 7.34 1.36
N ILE A 252 -2.30 6.39 0.47
CA ILE A 252 -1.67 6.21 -0.84
C ILE A 252 -1.89 7.43 -1.74
N VAL A 253 -3.12 7.96 -1.79
CA VAL A 253 -3.46 9.17 -2.55
C VAL A 253 -2.68 10.38 -2.02
N THR A 254 -2.61 10.53 -0.71
CA THR A 254 -1.83 11.60 -0.06
C THR A 254 -0.34 11.46 -0.38
N HIS A 255 0.19 10.24 -0.31
CA HIS A 255 1.58 9.93 -0.62
C HIS A 255 1.92 10.26 -2.07
N PHE A 256 1.04 9.96 -3.03
CA PHE A 256 1.21 10.32 -4.44
C PHE A 256 1.41 11.83 -4.65
N GLY A 257 0.69 12.67 -3.91
CA GLY A 257 0.83 14.13 -3.96
C GLY A 257 2.25 14.57 -3.59
N LYS A 258 2.82 13.96 -2.53
CA LYS A 258 4.12 14.28 -1.94
C LYS A 258 5.31 13.61 -2.65
N ALA A 259 5.09 12.47 -3.31
CA ALA A 259 6.15 11.65 -3.87
C ALA A 259 7.00 12.43 -4.88
N GLY A 260 8.32 12.31 -4.81
CA GLY A 260 9.21 12.85 -5.85
C GLY A 260 9.36 11.84 -6.99
N ARG A 261 10.30 10.92 -6.82
CA ARG A 261 10.54 9.79 -7.72
C ARG A 261 9.48 8.71 -7.50
N GLY A 262 9.19 7.90 -8.53
CA GLY A 262 8.26 6.76 -8.40
C GLY A 262 6.78 7.11 -8.52
N LYS A 263 6.41 8.38 -8.77
CA LYS A 263 5.02 8.79 -9.01
C LYS A 263 4.29 7.91 -10.02
N THR A 264 4.95 7.46 -11.08
CA THR A 264 4.35 6.58 -12.10
C THR A 264 3.86 5.25 -11.52
N LEU A 265 4.59 4.66 -10.57
CA LEU A 265 4.20 3.40 -9.95
C LEU A 265 2.96 3.59 -9.06
N ILE A 266 3.00 4.63 -8.21
CA ILE A 266 1.89 4.96 -7.31
C ILE A 266 0.64 5.35 -8.12
N PHE A 267 0.82 6.18 -9.15
CA PHE A 267 -0.23 6.53 -10.12
C PHE A 267 -0.86 5.27 -10.72
N GLY A 268 -0.04 4.36 -11.25
CA GLY A 268 -0.54 3.13 -11.87
C GLY A 268 -1.29 2.22 -10.90
N PHE A 269 -0.94 2.24 -9.61
CA PHE A 269 -1.68 1.52 -8.58
C PHE A 269 -3.05 2.17 -8.32
N ILE A 270 -3.10 3.48 -8.05
CA ILE A 270 -4.37 4.21 -7.81
C ILE A 270 -5.28 4.09 -9.04
N ALA A 271 -4.75 4.32 -10.24
CA ALA A 271 -5.48 4.21 -11.50
C ALA A 271 -6.07 2.82 -11.74
N ARG A 272 -5.44 1.75 -11.24
CA ARG A 272 -6.05 0.41 -11.29
C ARG A 272 -7.20 0.30 -10.31
N LEU A 273 -7.04 0.80 -9.08
CA LEU A 273 -8.11 0.75 -8.06
C LEU A 273 -9.42 1.38 -8.55
N THR A 274 -9.35 2.39 -9.41
CA THR A 274 -10.53 3.07 -9.97
C THR A 274 -11.19 2.36 -11.16
N VAL A 275 -10.59 1.29 -11.70
CA VAL A 275 -11.14 0.55 -12.84
C VAL A 275 -11.37 -0.92 -12.53
N LEU A 276 -10.95 -1.41 -11.37
CA LEU A 276 -11.08 -2.82 -10.98
C LEU A 276 -12.52 -3.33 -11.11
N HIS A 277 -13.52 -2.53 -10.71
CA HIS A 277 -14.93 -2.90 -10.75
C HIS A 277 -15.47 -3.07 -12.18
N THR A 278 -14.79 -2.53 -13.18
CA THR A 278 -15.19 -2.66 -14.60
C THR A 278 -14.80 -4.02 -15.20
N TYR A 279 -13.87 -4.75 -14.58
CA TYR A 279 -13.44 -6.05 -15.07
C TYR A 279 -14.38 -7.15 -14.57
N ALA A 280 -15.10 -7.79 -15.50
CA ALA A 280 -15.96 -8.93 -15.17
C ALA A 280 -15.20 -10.12 -14.56
N SER A 281 -13.88 -10.21 -14.78
CA SER A 281 -13.01 -11.23 -14.18
C SER A 281 -12.52 -10.87 -12.78
N TYR A 282 -12.83 -9.68 -12.27
CA TYR A 282 -12.43 -9.27 -10.93
C TYR A 282 -13.23 -10.03 -9.87
N SER A 283 -12.51 -10.76 -9.02
CA SER A 283 -13.07 -11.57 -7.91
C SER A 283 -12.55 -11.13 -6.54
N GLY A 284 -11.89 -9.96 -6.49
CA GLY A 284 -11.39 -9.42 -5.23
C GLY A 284 -12.52 -8.88 -4.35
N ALA A 285 -12.25 -8.83 -3.06
CA ALA A 285 -13.18 -8.34 -2.05
C ALA A 285 -13.23 -6.79 -2.02
N PHE A 286 -12.14 -6.13 -2.38
CA PHE A 286 -12.04 -4.69 -2.36
C PHE A 286 -12.95 -4.04 -3.42
N SER A 287 -13.78 -3.09 -3.00
CA SER A 287 -14.51 -2.20 -3.91
C SER A 287 -14.52 -0.79 -3.35
N PRO A 288 -14.18 0.25 -4.14
CA PRO A 288 -14.25 1.63 -3.69
C PRO A 288 -15.70 2.16 -3.62
N LEU A 289 -16.64 1.55 -4.35
CA LEU A 289 -18.03 2.05 -4.49
C LEU A 289 -18.81 2.20 -3.17
N PRO A 290 -18.71 1.25 -2.20
CA PRO A 290 -19.44 1.36 -0.95
C PRO A 290 -18.82 2.35 0.06
N CYS A 291 -17.69 2.98 -0.28
CA CYS A 291 -16.90 3.76 0.67
C CYS A 291 -16.82 5.25 0.25
N PRO A 292 -17.66 6.13 0.82
CA PRO A 292 -17.72 7.55 0.44
C PRO A 292 -16.40 8.30 0.64
N THR A 293 -15.64 7.97 1.69
CA THR A 293 -14.35 8.60 1.98
C THR A 293 -13.30 8.26 0.92
N VAL A 294 -13.24 6.99 0.51
CA VAL A 294 -12.39 6.52 -0.60
C VAL A 294 -12.79 7.19 -1.92
N LEU A 295 -14.08 7.25 -2.23
CA LEU A 295 -14.56 7.92 -3.44
C LEU A 295 -14.17 9.41 -3.45
N SER A 296 -14.34 10.11 -2.34
CA SER A 296 -13.95 11.51 -2.21
C SER A 296 -12.46 11.72 -2.43
N ALA A 297 -11.61 10.87 -1.82
CA ALA A 297 -10.16 10.92 -2.01
C ALA A 297 -9.77 10.66 -3.48
N ILE A 298 -10.38 9.67 -4.13
CA ILE A 298 -10.14 9.33 -5.53
C ILE A 298 -10.59 10.45 -6.47
N ARG A 299 -11.76 11.04 -6.26
CA ARG A 299 -12.27 12.16 -7.08
C ARG A 299 -11.39 13.40 -6.95
N SER A 300 -11.02 13.76 -5.72
CA SER A 300 -10.08 14.84 -5.47
C SER A 300 -8.73 14.60 -6.17
N TRP A 301 -8.22 13.37 -6.10
CA TRP A 301 -7.02 12.97 -6.83
C TRP A 301 -7.17 13.09 -8.36
N PHE A 302 -8.29 12.62 -8.91
CA PHE A 302 -8.62 12.66 -10.33
C PHE A 302 -8.62 14.10 -10.87
N LEU A 303 -9.28 15.02 -10.16
CA LEU A 303 -9.35 16.44 -10.54
C LEU A 303 -7.98 17.13 -10.51
N ASN A 304 -7.00 16.58 -9.78
CA ASN A 304 -5.63 17.08 -9.77
C ASN A 304 -4.75 16.53 -10.91
N LEU A 305 -5.22 15.54 -11.69
CA LEU A 305 -4.43 14.91 -12.75
C LEU A 305 -3.98 15.85 -13.89
N PRO A 306 -4.77 16.85 -14.35
CA PRO A 306 -4.29 17.83 -15.32
C PRO A 306 -3.04 18.59 -14.83
N ARG A 307 -2.99 18.92 -13.53
CA ARG A 307 -1.81 19.52 -12.90
C ARG A 307 -0.64 18.55 -12.82
N VAL A 308 -0.89 17.27 -12.55
CA VAL A 308 0.16 16.24 -12.59
C VAL A 308 0.76 16.14 -13.99
N MET A 309 -0.08 16.12 -15.04
CA MET A 309 0.39 16.10 -16.44
C MET A 309 1.24 17.33 -16.74
N TRP A 310 0.80 18.51 -16.32
CA TRP A 310 1.55 19.74 -16.44
C TRP A 310 2.95 19.63 -15.84
N ASP A 311 3.03 19.24 -14.57
CA ASP A 311 4.29 19.15 -13.84
C ASP A 311 5.21 18.09 -14.46
N ALA A 312 4.65 16.97 -14.90
CA ALA A 312 5.37 15.90 -15.57
C ALA A 312 5.97 16.39 -16.90
N ALA A 313 5.18 17.05 -17.75
CA ALA A 313 5.65 17.63 -19.01
C ALA A 313 6.75 18.68 -18.79
N MET A 314 6.60 19.54 -17.79
CA MET A 314 7.60 20.56 -17.44
C MET A 314 8.93 19.95 -16.96
N LYS A 315 8.86 18.84 -16.21
CA LYS A 315 10.04 18.09 -15.72
C LYS A 315 10.58 17.09 -16.74
N LYS A 316 9.99 17.00 -17.93
CA LYS A 316 10.30 16.00 -18.97
C LYS A 316 10.10 14.55 -18.52
N ASP A 317 9.22 14.32 -17.54
CA ASP A 317 8.73 12.99 -17.18
C ASP A 317 7.59 12.60 -18.13
N PHE A 318 7.96 12.35 -19.38
CA PHE A 318 6.99 12.05 -20.43
C PHE A 318 6.20 10.78 -20.10
N ARG A 319 6.84 9.77 -19.50
CA ARG A 319 6.18 8.52 -19.12
C ARG A 319 5.01 8.74 -18.17
N LEU A 320 5.18 9.57 -17.14
CA LEU A 320 4.07 9.90 -16.24
C LEU A 320 2.99 10.68 -16.99
N CYS A 321 3.35 11.67 -17.80
CA CYS A 321 2.40 12.44 -18.61
C CYS A 321 1.54 11.53 -19.52
N SER A 322 2.17 10.57 -20.20
CA SER A 322 1.46 9.59 -21.05
C SER A 322 0.53 8.71 -20.23
N SER A 323 1.01 8.21 -19.10
CA SER A 323 0.24 7.30 -18.24
C SER A 323 -1.03 8.00 -17.75
N VAL A 324 -0.93 9.27 -17.39
CA VAL A 324 -2.09 10.08 -16.98
C VAL A 324 -3.02 10.34 -18.17
N ALA A 325 -2.51 10.72 -19.34
CA ALA A 325 -3.34 10.95 -20.53
C ALA A 325 -4.09 9.67 -20.98
N GLU A 326 -3.42 8.51 -20.95
CA GLU A 326 -4.02 7.21 -21.30
C GLU A 326 -5.11 6.80 -20.30
N TYR A 327 -4.87 7.02 -19.01
CA TYR A 327 -5.85 6.76 -17.97
C TYR A 327 -7.08 7.68 -18.10
N LEU A 328 -6.88 8.99 -18.24
CA LEU A 328 -7.98 9.93 -18.43
C LEU A 328 -8.80 9.54 -19.66
N ARG A 329 -8.14 9.18 -20.77
CA ARG A 329 -8.81 8.70 -21.98
C ARG A 329 -9.63 7.44 -21.71
N HIS A 330 -9.09 6.49 -20.95
CA HIS A 330 -9.78 5.26 -20.61
C HIS A 330 -11.03 5.53 -19.74
N VAL A 331 -10.93 6.40 -18.74
CA VAL A 331 -12.07 6.80 -17.90
C VAL A 331 -13.16 7.49 -18.73
N CYS A 332 -12.79 8.46 -19.58
CA CYS A 332 -13.74 9.16 -20.45
C CYS A 332 -14.38 8.23 -21.49
N ALA A 333 -13.66 7.19 -21.93
CA ALA A 333 -14.19 6.21 -22.88
C ALA A 333 -15.11 5.18 -22.23
N ALA A 334 -14.86 4.83 -20.96
CA ALA A 334 -15.67 3.87 -20.22
C ALA A 334 -17.01 4.47 -19.80
N ASP A 335 -16.99 5.74 -19.34
CA ASP A 335 -18.17 6.56 -19.06
C ASP A 335 -19.25 5.86 -18.23
N ASP A 336 -18.83 5.10 -17.20
CA ASP A 336 -19.74 4.30 -16.37
C ASP A 336 -20.39 5.10 -15.22
N GLY A 337 -19.88 6.31 -14.94
CA GLY A 337 -20.34 7.19 -13.88
C GLY A 337 -20.17 6.64 -12.45
N ALA A 338 -19.54 5.47 -12.27
CA ALA A 338 -19.60 4.73 -11.02
C ALA A 338 -18.69 5.35 -9.95
N ILE A 339 -17.44 5.64 -10.32
CA ILE A 339 -16.46 6.29 -9.44
C ILE A 339 -16.28 7.75 -9.84
N ILE A 340 -16.08 8.01 -11.13
CA ILE A 340 -15.88 9.34 -11.71
C ILE A 340 -17.17 9.72 -12.44
N SER A 341 -17.79 10.80 -12.02
CA SER A 341 -19.03 11.30 -12.62
C SER A 341 -18.77 12.16 -13.86
N HIS A 342 -19.81 12.43 -14.66
CA HIS A 342 -19.73 13.40 -15.75
C HIS A 342 -19.33 14.80 -15.25
N GLU A 343 -19.79 15.21 -14.07
CA GLU A 343 -19.41 16.49 -13.47
C GLU A 343 -17.90 16.55 -13.18
N ASP A 344 -17.32 15.43 -12.71
CA ASP A 344 -15.87 15.33 -12.51
C ASP A 344 -15.10 15.44 -13.85
N MET A 345 -15.65 14.89 -14.93
CA MET A 345 -15.06 14.99 -16.28
C MET A 345 -15.15 16.41 -16.83
N ASP A 346 -16.31 17.06 -16.72
CA ASP A 346 -16.50 18.46 -17.11
C ASP A 346 -15.54 19.38 -16.36
N ALA A 347 -15.30 19.11 -15.06
CA ALA A 347 -14.37 19.85 -14.23
C ALA A 347 -12.90 19.76 -14.70
N LEU A 348 -12.53 18.79 -15.55
CA LEU A 348 -11.18 18.72 -16.13
C LEU A 348 -10.93 19.77 -17.21
N HIS A 349 -11.97 20.34 -17.81
CA HIS A 349 -11.84 21.18 -19.01
C HIS A 349 -11.00 22.43 -18.76
N ALA A 350 -11.32 23.19 -17.71
CA ALA A 350 -10.60 24.42 -17.39
C ALA A 350 -9.13 24.18 -17.01
N PRO A 351 -8.78 23.21 -16.14
CA PRO A 351 -7.38 22.85 -15.87
C PRO A 351 -6.62 22.34 -17.11
N LEU A 352 -7.25 21.53 -17.97
CA LEU A 352 -6.62 21.04 -19.20
C LEU A 352 -6.40 22.16 -20.22
N ALA A 353 -7.26 23.18 -20.28
CA ALA A 353 -7.08 24.28 -21.23
C ALA A 353 -5.71 24.96 -21.04
N VAL A 354 -5.30 25.15 -19.78
CA VAL A 354 -3.99 25.74 -19.46
C VAL A 354 -2.86 24.90 -20.06
N PHE A 355 -2.98 23.56 -20.03
CA PHE A 355 -1.96 22.62 -20.54
C PHE A 355 -1.60 22.84 -22.01
N PHE A 356 -2.53 23.35 -22.82
CA PHE A 356 -2.31 23.68 -24.22
C PHE A 356 -1.93 25.14 -24.43
N HIS A 357 -2.57 26.05 -23.69
CA HIS A 357 -2.42 27.50 -23.89
C HIS A 357 -2.47 28.26 -22.57
N ILE A 358 -1.57 29.24 -22.40
CA ILE A 358 -1.52 30.08 -21.22
C ILE A 358 -1.64 31.53 -21.66
N GLN A 359 -2.57 32.27 -21.04
CA GLN A 359 -2.66 33.71 -21.20
C GLN A 359 -1.89 34.39 -20.06
N HIS A 360 -0.72 34.95 -20.36
CA HIS A 360 0.10 35.69 -19.40
C HIS A 360 -0.17 37.19 -19.48
N GLN A 361 -0.39 37.86 -18.34
CA GLN A 361 -0.75 39.28 -18.29
C GLN A 361 0.24 40.19 -19.04
N THR A 362 1.55 39.91 -18.96
CA THR A 362 2.60 40.74 -19.60
C THR A 362 3.21 40.13 -20.87
N ARG A 363 3.07 38.82 -21.07
CA ARG A 363 3.70 38.12 -22.22
C ARG A 363 2.67 37.77 -23.30
N GLY A 364 1.39 38.03 -23.05
CA GLY A 364 0.29 37.65 -23.91
C GLY A 364 0.14 36.15 -23.98
N SER A 365 -0.18 35.68 -25.18
CA SER A 365 -0.40 34.27 -25.49
C SER A 365 0.92 33.50 -25.51
N ILE A 366 1.03 32.44 -24.70
CA ILE A 366 2.19 31.54 -24.70
C ILE A 366 1.73 30.08 -24.81
N ALA A 367 2.53 29.26 -25.48
CA ALA A 367 2.28 27.83 -25.60
C ALA A 367 2.39 27.13 -24.23
N GLY A 368 1.44 26.24 -23.95
CA GLY A 368 1.43 25.41 -22.76
C GLY A 368 2.43 24.26 -22.82
N PRO A 369 2.53 23.45 -21.75
CA PRO A 369 3.42 22.28 -21.69
C PRO A 369 3.24 21.28 -22.83
N TYR A 370 2.04 21.16 -23.42
CA TYR A 370 1.79 20.28 -24.56
C TYR A 370 2.81 20.47 -25.71
N ALA A 371 3.18 21.71 -26.01
CA ALA A 371 4.13 22.03 -27.09
C ALA A 371 5.55 21.49 -26.85
N ARG A 372 5.87 21.07 -25.61
CA ARG A 372 7.17 20.50 -25.22
C ARG A 372 7.20 18.97 -25.31
N LEU A 373 6.06 18.33 -25.51
CA LEU A 373 5.95 16.88 -25.58
C LEU A 373 6.51 16.36 -26.92
N PRO A 374 7.12 15.16 -26.94
CA PRO A 374 7.43 14.46 -28.17
C PRO A 374 6.16 14.20 -29.01
N PRO A 375 6.26 14.07 -30.35
CA PRO A 375 5.08 13.89 -31.22
C PRO A 375 4.20 12.69 -30.85
N GLN A 376 4.81 11.58 -30.40
CA GLN A 376 4.08 10.40 -29.95
C GLN A 376 3.20 10.70 -28.73
N GLU A 377 3.71 11.51 -27.80
CA GLU A 377 3.00 11.87 -26.57
C GLU A 377 1.93 12.92 -26.82
N GLN A 378 2.21 13.85 -27.75
CA GLN A 378 1.19 14.76 -28.27
C GLN A 378 0.00 13.98 -28.85
N GLY A 379 0.25 12.96 -29.66
CA GLY A 379 -0.79 12.09 -30.22
C GLY A 379 -1.68 11.44 -29.15
N ARG A 380 -1.11 11.02 -28.02
CA ARG A 380 -1.87 10.45 -26.89
C ARG A 380 -2.77 11.49 -26.21
N VAL A 381 -2.27 12.71 -26.05
CA VAL A 381 -3.05 13.82 -25.50
C VAL A 381 -4.15 14.26 -26.47
N ARG A 382 -3.90 14.27 -27.78
CA ARG A 382 -4.95 14.51 -28.80
C ARG A 382 -6.07 13.47 -28.72
N ALA A 383 -5.69 12.20 -28.54
CA ALA A 383 -6.68 11.13 -28.35
C ALA A 383 -7.56 11.37 -27.12
N LEU A 384 -7.01 11.88 -26.01
CA LEU A 384 -7.81 12.28 -24.84
C LEU A 384 -8.88 13.34 -25.21
N LEU A 385 -8.51 14.39 -25.96
CA LEU A 385 -9.46 15.44 -26.38
C LEU A 385 -10.62 14.91 -27.24
N TYR A 386 -10.39 13.84 -27.99
CA TYR A 386 -11.45 13.17 -28.74
C TYR A 386 -12.50 12.52 -27.83
N PHE A 387 -12.07 11.90 -26.72
CA PHE A 387 -12.98 11.26 -25.77
C PHE A 387 -13.61 12.23 -24.77
N LEU A 388 -13.05 13.43 -24.59
CA LEU A 388 -13.62 14.51 -23.78
C LEU A 388 -14.68 15.36 -24.52
N GLN A 389 -15.13 14.95 -25.70
CA GLN A 389 -16.14 15.71 -26.43
C GLN A 389 -17.50 15.64 -25.72
N PRO A 390 -18.28 16.73 -25.69
CA PRO A 390 -18.01 18.02 -26.34
C PRO A 390 -17.04 18.91 -25.55
N LEU A 391 -15.99 19.42 -26.20
CA LEU A 391 -15.07 20.37 -25.55
C LEU A 391 -15.76 21.70 -25.24
N ASP A 392 -15.49 22.24 -24.06
CA ASP A 392 -15.92 23.59 -23.71
C ASP A 392 -15.19 24.62 -24.61
N PRO A 393 -15.73 25.84 -24.77
CA PRO A 393 -15.15 26.82 -25.70
C PRO A 393 -13.69 27.20 -25.36
N ARG A 394 -13.32 27.14 -24.08
CA ARG A 394 -11.99 27.53 -23.61
C ARG A 394 -10.94 26.48 -23.94
N LEU A 395 -11.21 25.21 -23.63
CA LEU A 395 -10.34 24.09 -23.95
C LEU A 395 -10.23 23.91 -25.46
N ARG A 396 -11.34 24.07 -26.21
CA ARG A 396 -11.30 24.02 -27.68
C ARG A 396 -10.36 25.07 -28.26
N ALA A 397 -10.53 26.34 -27.90
CA ALA A 397 -9.67 27.42 -28.39
C ALA A 397 -8.19 27.22 -27.99
N ALA A 398 -7.95 26.73 -26.76
CA ALA A 398 -6.61 26.41 -26.29
C ALA A 398 -5.95 25.27 -27.08
N ALA A 399 -6.72 24.23 -27.40
CA ALA A 399 -6.26 23.09 -28.17
C ALA A 399 -6.00 23.45 -29.64
N GLU A 400 -6.86 24.26 -30.26
CA GLU A 400 -6.66 24.80 -31.62
C GLU A 400 -5.39 25.66 -31.69
N PHE A 401 -5.14 26.52 -30.69
CA PHE A 401 -3.90 27.30 -30.60
C PHE A 401 -2.64 26.42 -30.59
N ALA A 402 -2.74 25.23 -29.98
CA ALA A 402 -1.65 24.27 -29.87
C ALA A 402 -1.60 23.26 -31.03
N ASP A 403 -2.44 23.40 -32.07
CA ASP A 403 -2.59 22.44 -33.16
C ASP A 403 -2.89 21.02 -32.62
N ALA A 404 -3.79 20.91 -31.64
CA ALA A 404 -4.13 19.65 -30.97
C ALA A 404 -5.50 19.08 -31.35
N VAL A 405 -6.35 19.85 -32.04
CA VAL A 405 -7.69 19.45 -32.51
C VAL A 405 -7.91 19.93 -33.94
#